data_AF-A0A4Q3FDZ4-F1
#
_entry.id   AF-A0A4Q3FDZ4-F1
#
_cell.length_a   1.000
_cell.length_b   1.000
_cell.length_c   1.000
_cell.angle_alpha   90.00
_cell.angle_beta   90.00
_cell.angle_gamma   90.00
#
_symmetry.space_group_name_H-M   'P 1'
#
loop_
_entity.id
_entity.type
_entity.pdbx_description
1 polymer ?
#
loop_
_entity_poly.entity_id
_entity_poly.type
_entity_poly.pdbx_seq_one_letter_code
_entity_poly.pdbx_strand_id
1 'polypeptide(L)'
;MDESRMARTVSVSDGRMAIEGLSTGYVQDATRRFGLSASGLRFAGGFESRDGRLEESRRFLAEARVVDGALRRAGFEGETGAIGLTLRPLSQASEQPRLLLMLGYRDENGASRPFAEAFLAPAVFKALEADALSGLAQELSLSATTSLWIREEDRGRREGEPIDWYLGLDGDGRATQPARGFIETIEWRPRPLPVAVEIAPAPAPVPDAVHEAEEDWPETAAEQLGKINGSLRLLLLMLAFLLIIVAIK
;
A
#
# COMPACT_ATOMS: atom_id res chain seq x y z
N MET A 1 -8.63 -24.54 -12.24
CA MET A 1 -7.27 -24.87 -12.69
C MET A 1 -6.60 -25.53 -11.50
N ASP A 2 -6.33 -26.82 -11.62
CA ASP A 2 -5.99 -27.72 -10.51
C ASP A 2 -4.47 -27.68 -10.28
N GLU A 3 -4.02 -26.82 -9.37
CA GLU A 3 -2.63 -26.80 -8.92
C GLU A 3 -2.40 -28.00 -8.00
N SER A 4 -2.12 -29.16 -8.60
CA SER A 4 -1.52 -30.29 -7.89
C SER A 4 -0.15 -29.85 -7.37
N ARG A 5 -0.13 -29.24 -6.18
CA ARG A 5 1.06 -28.85 -5.42
C ARG A 5 1.88 -30.11 -5.12
N MET A 6 2.84 -30.42 -5.97
CA MET A 6 3.94 -31.26 -5.51
C MET A 6 4.71 -30.45 -4.47
N ALA A 7 4.61 -30.88 -3.22
CA ALA A 7 5.47 -30.39 -2.15
C ALA A 7 6.93 -30.58 -2.61
N ARG A 8 7.72 -29.50 -2.58
CA ARG A 8 9.14 -29.52 -2.95
C ARG A 8 9.93 -29.31 -1.67
N THR A 9 10.91 -30.17 -1.39
CA THR A 9 11.74 -29.95 -0.21
C THR A 9 12.59 -28.70 -0.41
N VAL A 10 12.60 -27.84 0.62
CA VAL A 10 13.38 -26.62 0.65
C VAL A 10 14.55 -26.81 1.60
N SER A 11 15.76 -26.56 1.09
CA SER A 11 16.98 -26.62 1.88
C SER A 11 17.54 -25.21 2.04
N VAL A 12 17.83 -24.83 3.30
CA VAL A 12 18.45 -23.55 3.63
C VAL A 12 19.74 -23.81 4.41
N SER A 13 20.87 -23.40 3.85
CA SER A 13 22.20 -23.52 4.46
C SER A 13 23.06 -22.31 4.09
N ASP A 14 23.82 -21.80 5.06
CA ASP A 14 24.78 -20.70 4.87
C ASP A 14 24.21 -19.45 4.16
N GLY A 15 22.95 -19.09 4.46
CA GLY A 15 22.26 -17.94 3.84
C GLY A 15 21.90 -18.15 2.37
N ARG A 16 21.89 -19.41 1.92
CA ARG A 16 21.46 -19.85 0.59
C ARG A 16 20.24 -20.75 0.72
N MET A 17 19.31 -20.63 -0.23
CA MET A 17 18.13 -21.48 -0.34
C MET A 17 18.15 -22.18 -1.69
N ALA A 18 17.99 -23.50 -1.65
CA ALA A 18 17.79 -24.33 -2.83
C ALA A 18 16.47 -25.10 -2.70
N ILE A 19 15.75 -25.19 -3.81
CA ILE A 19 14.44 -25.85 -3.89
C ILE A 19 14.60 -27.09 -4.75
N GLU A 20 14.17 -28.24 -4.22
CA GLU A 20 14.24 -29.51 -4.94
C GLU A 20 13.55 -29.42 -6.32
N GLY A 21 14.24 -29.93 -7.34
CA GLY A 21 13.76 -29.91 -8.73
C GLY A 21 13.95 -28.57 -9.46
N LEU A 22 14.56 -27.56 -8.84
CA LEU A 22 14.92 -26.30 -9.49
C LEU A 22 16.45 -26.10 -9.47
N SER A 23 17.01 -25.69 -10.60
CA SER A 23 18.44 -25.32 -10.70
C SER A 23 18.73 -23.92 -10.16
N THR A 24 17.70 -23.09 -9.97
CA THR A 24 17.85 -21.71 -9.47
C THR A 24 18.17 -21.72 -7.98
N GLY A 25 19.34 -21.21 -7.64
CA GLY A 25 19.74 -20.90 -6.26
C GLY A 25 19.29 -19.51 -5.85
N TYR A 26 18.99 -19.36 -4.56
CA TYR A 26 18.60 -18.09 -3.95
C TYR A 26 19.54 -17.75 -2.80
N VAL A 27 19.82 -16.46 -2.60
CA VAL A 27 20.69 -15.98 -1.53
C VAL A 27 20.08 -14.77 -0.83
N GLN A 28 20.38 -14.59 0.45
CA GLN A 28 20.09 -13.34 1.15
C GLN A 28 21.29 -12.38 1.02
N ASP A 29 21.00 -11.12 0.70
CA ASP A 29 22.01 -10.07 0.60
C ASP A 29 21.61 -8.88 1.48
N ALA A 30 22.13 -8.87 2.71
CA ALA A 30 21.83 -7.82 3.70
C ALA A 30 22.41 -6.44 3.33
N THR A 31 23.29 -6.36 2.32
CA THR A 31 23.84 -5.09 1.85
C THR A 31 22.86 -4.33 0.95
N ARG A 32 21.89 -5.04 0.36
CA ARG A 32 20.89 -4.44 -0.53
C ARG A 32 19.67 -3.97 0.23
N ARG A 33 19.14 -2.83 -0.21
CA ARG A 33 17.92 -2.26 0.34
C ARG A 33 16.74 -2.61 -0.56
N PHE A 34 15.70 -3.16 0.06
CA PHE A 34 14.41 -3.35 -0.58
C PHE A 34 13.63 -2.03 -0.54
N GLY A 35 13.12 -1.58 -1.69
CA GLY A 35 12.37 -0.34 -1.81
C GLY A 35 10.88 -0.59 -2.08
N LEU A 36 10.01 0.17 -1.42
CA LEU A 36 8.59 0.28 -1.77
C LEU A 36 8.23 1.73 -2.06
N SER A 37 7.44 1.94 -3.11
CA SER A 37 6.72 3.18 -3.37
C SER A 37 5.23 2.91 -3.23
N ALA A 38 4.52 3.79 -2.53
CA ALA A 38 3.11 3.66 -2.23
C ALA A 38 2.35 4.93 -2.56
N SER A 39 1.10 4.75 -2.99
CA SER A 39 0.18 5.84 -3.34
C SER A 39 -1.23 5.53 -2.84
N GLY A 40 -2.11 6.52 -2.88
CA GLY A 40 -3.49 6.35 -2.40
C GLY A 40 -3.55 6.20 -0.88
N LEU A 41 -2.66 6.91 -0.18
CA LEU A 41 -2.59 6.90 1.29
C LEU A 41 -3.92 7.36 1.86
N ARG A 42 -4.58 6.49 2.65
CA ARG A 42 -5.83 6.79 3.35
C ARG A 42 -5.71 6.47 4.83
N PHE A 43 -6.12 7.41 5.66
CA PHE A 43 -6.23 7.17 7.10
C PHE A 43 -7.50 6.37 7.40
N ALA A 44 -7.36 5.32 8.20
CA ALA A 44 -8.46 4.50 8.69
C ALA A 44 -8.37 4.37 10.21
N GLY A 45 -9.37 4.92 10.89
CA GLY A 45 -9.59 4.74 12.32
C GLY A 45 -10.72 3.75 12.60
N GLY A 46 -10.69 3.10 13.75
CA GLY A 46 -11.74 2.21 14.20
C GLY A 46 -11.35 1.50 15.49
N PHE A 47 -12.02 0.39 15.75
CA PHE A 47 -11.72 -0.48 16.88
C PHE A 47 -11.46 -1.90 16.39
N GLU A 48 -10.45 -2.57 16.96
CA GLU A 48 -10.18 -3.98 16.72
C GLU A 48 -10.26 -4.76 18.04
N SER A 49 -10.80 -5.98 17.99
CA SER A 49 -10.79 -6.88 19.14
C SER A 49 -9.44 -7.58 19.20
N ARG A 50 -8.68 -7.37 20.28
CA ARG A 50 -7.42 -8.03 20.56
C ARG A 50 -7.47 -8.63 21.96
N ASP A 51 -7.21 -9.93 22.05
CA ASP A 51 -7.24 -10.67 23.32
C ASP A 51 -8.53 -10.45 24.14
N GLY A 52 -9.66 -10.33 23.44
CA GLY A 52 -10.98 -10.09 24.05
C GLY A 52 -11.23 -8.67 24.53
N ARG A 53 -10.31 -7.73 24.27
CA ARG A 53 -10.48 -6.30 24.56
C ARG A 53 -10.64 -5.51 23.26
N LEU A 54 -11.51 -4.50 23.30
CA LEU A 54 -11.67 -3.58 22.19
C LEU A 54 -10.58 -2.50 22.28
N GLU A 55 -9.69 -2.44 21.30
CA GLU A 55 -8.60 -1.46 21.23
C GLU A 55 -8.82 -0.51 20.05
N GLU A 56 -8.47 0.77 20.24
CA GLU A 56 -8.48 1.75 19.16
C GLU A 56 -7.43 1.35 18.10
N SER A 57 -7.89 1.11 16.88
CA SER A 57 -7.05 0.75 15.73
C SER A 57 -6.94 1.95 14.81
N ARG A 58 -5.74 2.52 14.74
CA ARG A 58 -5.39 3.57 13.77
C ARG A 58 -4.36 3.05 12.80
N ARG A 59 -4.61 3.20 11.51
CA ARG A 59 -3.71 2.74 10.45
C ARG A 59 -3.84 3.57 9.20
N PHE A 60 -2.79 3.56 8.38
CA PHE A 60 -2.90 3.97 6.99
C PHE A 60 -2.99 2.76 6.09
N LEU A 61 -3.74 2.91 5.01
CA LEU A 61 -3.84 1.93 3.94
C LEU A 61 -3.35 2.60 2.65
N ALA A 62 -2.59 1.87 1.84
CA ALA A 62 -2.09 2.36 0.56
C ALA A 62 -1.87 1.19 -0.41
N GLU A 63 -1.71 1.52 -1.69
CA GLU A 63 -1.25 0.56 -2.70
C GLU A 63 0.23 0.80 -2.96
N ALA A 64 1.04 -0.24 -2.73
CA ALA A 64 2.48 -0.21 -2.89
C ALA A 64 2.96 -1.03 -4.10
N ARG A 65 4.14 -0.66 -4.60
CA ARG A 65 4.89 -1.36 -5.64
C ARG A 65 6.34 -1.44 -5.23
N VAL A 66 7.02 -2.49 -5.69
CA VAL A 66 8.48 -2.61 -5.51
C VAL A 66 9.17 -1.56 -6.39
N VAL A 67 10.16 -0.89 -5.82
CA VAL A 67 11.04 0.02 -6.57
C VAL A 67 12.12 -0.81 -7.24
N ASP A 68 12.33 -0.60 -8.53
CA ASP A 68 13.39 -1.23 -9.33
C ASP A 68 13.40 -2.77 -9.26
N GLY A 69 12.25 -3.38 -9.56
CA GLY A 69 12.10 -4.83 -9.64
C GLY A 69 10.71 -5.29 -9.25
N ALA A 70 10.59 -6.57 -8.88
CA ALA A 70 9.32 -7.14 -8.44
C ALA A 70 9.44 -7.98 -7.16
N LEU A 71 8.32 -8.13 -6.46
CA LEU A 71 8.17 -9.13 -5.40
C LEU A 71 7.68 -10.43 -6.04
N ARG A 72 8.22 -11.57 -5.64
CA ARG A 72 7.88 -12.90 -6.16
C ARG A 72 7.89 -13.94 -5.05
N ARG A 73 7.45 -15.16 -5.37
CA ARG A 73 7.55 -16.34 -4.51
C ARG A 73 8.62 -17.25 -5.07
N ALA A 74 9.58 -17.69 -4.25
CA ALA A 74 10.64 -18.56 -4.72
C ALA A 74 10.06 -19.88 -5.28
N GLY A 75 10.50 -20.28 -6.47
CA GLY A 75 10.06 -21.51 -7.13
C GLY A 75 8.65 -21.51 -7.73
N PHE A 76 7.95 -20.37 -7.70
CA PHE A 76 6.68 -20.17 -8.38
C PHE A 76 6.82 -19.11 -9.47
N GLU A 77 6.14 -19.33 -10.59
CA GLU A 77 6.00 -18.33 -11.65
C GLU A 77 5.01 -17.25 -11.24
N GLY A 78 5.23 -16.04 -11.77
CA GLY A 78 4.35 -14.89 -11.58
C GLY A 78 5.03 -13.69 -10.93
N GLU A 79 4.55 -12.52 -11.30
CA GLU A 79 4.94 -11.25 -10.71
C GLU A 79 3.86 -10.77 -9.74
N THR A 80 4.29 -10.17 -8.63
CA THR A 80 3.35 -9.51 -7.72
C THR A 80 2.91 -8.19 -8.33
N GLY A 81 1.59 -8.02 -8.50
CA GLY A 81 0.98 -6.74 -8.85
C GLY A 81 1.03 -5.73 -7.69
N ALA A 82 -0.01 -4.91 -7.56
CA ALA A 82 -0.11 -3.98 -6.43
C ALA A 82 -0.10 -4.74 -5.08
N ILE A 83 0.73 -4.25 -4.15
CA ILE A 83 0.87 -4.79 -2.79
C ILE A 83 0.01 -3.94 -1.86
N GLY A 84 -0.90 -4.58 -1.12
CA GLY A 84 -1.65 -3.87 -0.08
C GLY A 84 -0.73 -3.47 1.07
N LEU A 85 -0.46 -2.17 1.25
CA LEU A 85 0.36 -1.64 2.33
C LEU A 85 -0.51 -1.17 3.49
N THR A 86 -0.20 -1.65 4.69
CA THR A 86 -0.77 -1.15 5.95
C THR A 86 0.32 -0.55 6.82
N LEU A 87 0.17 0.71 7.24
CA LEU A 87 1.06 1.35 8.21
C LEU A 87 0.36 1.40 9.56
N ARG A 88 1.00 0.89 10.62
CA ARG A 88 0.48 0.88 12.00
C ARG A 88 1.45 1.57 12.95
N PRO A 89 0.99 2.23 14.01
CA PRO A 89 1.86 2.63 15.09
C PRO A 89 2.34 1.40 15.87
N LEU A 90 3.60 1.40 16.29
CA LEU A 90 4.11 0.46 17.28
C LEU A 90 3.41 0.73 18.63
N SER A 91 3.09 -0.34 19.35
CA SER A 91 2.66 -0.23 20.74
C SER A 91 3.79 0.39 21.57
N GLN A 92 3.45 1.33 22.45
CA GLN A 92 4.41 2.08 23.29
C GLN A 92 5.22 1.21 24.27
N ALA A 93 4.94 -0.09 24.33
CA ALA A 93 5.60 -1.05 25.23
C ALA A 93 6.99 -1.53 24.75
N SER A 94 7.50 -1.07 23.60
CA SER A 94 8.81 -1.48 23.10
C SER A 94 9.89 -0.44 23.43
N GLU A 95 10.95 -0.88 24.12
CA GLU A 95 12.10 -0.03 24.50
C GLU A 95 12.98 0.40 23.31
N GLN A 96 12.78 -0.21 22.13
CA GLN A 96 13.45 0.19 20.89
C GLN A 96 12.42 0.47 19.80
N PRO A 97 12.24 1.73 19.36
CA PRO A 97 11.29 2.11 18.33
C PRO A 97 11.85 1.80 16.93
N ARG A 98 12.26 0.55 16.69
CA ARG A 98 12.72 0.14 15.35
C ARG A 98 11.54 0.02 14.43
N LEU A 99 11.58 0.74 13.31
CA LEU A 99 10.58 0.64 12.27
C LEU A 99 10.66 -0.75 11.63
N LEU A 100 9.55 -1.50 11.60
CA LEU A 100 9.52 -2.87 11.11
C LEU A 100 8.75 -2.95 9.79
N LEU A 101 9.17 -3.85 8.91
CA LEU A 101 8.46 -4.22 7.70
C LEU A 101 8.23 -5.73 7.69
N MET A 102 7.01 -6.14 7.38
CA MET A 102 6.63 -7.52 7.11
C MET A 102 6.04 -7.62 5.71
N LEU A 103 6.50 -8.57 4.91
CA LEU A 103 5.99 -8.85 3.58
C LEU A 103 5.55 -10.31 3.51
N GLY A 104 4.46 -10.57 2.80
CA GLY A 104 4.01 -11.93 2.63
C GLY A 104 2.83 -12.05 1.69
N TYR A 105 2.27 -13.25 1.66
CA TYR A 105 0.98 -13.53 1.05
C TYR A 105 -0.01 -13.92 2.13
N ARG A 106 -1.26 -13.50 1.96
CA ARG A 106 -2.39 -13.91 2.80
C ARG A 106 -3.54 -14.33 1.92
N ASP A 107 -4.30 -15.32 2.38
CA ASP A 107 -5.50 -15.73 1.67
C ASP A 107 -6.64 -14.77 2.02
N GLU A 108 -7.10 -14.03 1.01
CA GLU A 108 -8.23 -13.13 1.09
C GLU A 108 -9.28 -13.58 0.08
N ASN A 109 -10.46 -13.99 0.57
CA ASN A 109 -11.58 -14.48 -0.25
C ASN A 109 -11.18 -15.61 -1.22
N GLY A 110 -10.34 -16.54 -0.76
CA GLY A 110 -9.87 -17.68 -1.56
C GLY A 110 -8.80 -17.32 -2.60
N ALA A 111 -8.34 -16.06 -2.65
CA ALA A 111 -7.21 -15.64 -3.47
C ALA A 111 -6.02 -15.26 -2.59
N SER A 112 -4.86 -15.83 -2.89
CA SER A 112 -3.61 -15.46 -2.22
C SER A 112 -3.15 -14.09 -2.71
N ARG A 113 -3.15 -13.09 -1.83
CA ARG A 113 -2.80 -11.71 -2.16
C ARG A 113 -1.53 -11.25 -1.44
N PRO A 114 -0.67 -10.48 -2.13
CA PRO A 114 0.50 -9.88 -1.52
C PRO A 114 0.12 -8.80 -0.52
N PHE A 115 0.83 -8.73 0.60
CA PHE A 115 0.67 -7.66 1.56
C PHE A 115 2.02 -7.18 2.08
N ALA A 116 2.04 -5.91 2.49
CA ALA A 116 3.10 -5.31 3.27
C ALA A 116 2.49 -4.67 4.53
N GLU A 117 3.12 -4.90 5.68
CA GLU A 117 2.73 -4.29 6.94
C GLU A 117 3.95 -3.62 7.57
N ALA A 118 3.85 -2.31 7.76
CA ALA A 118 4.90 -1.50 8.37
C ALA A 118 4.45 -1.05 9.76
N PHE A 119 5.34 -1.20 10.74
CA PHE A 119 5.12 -0.74 12.10
C PHE A 119 6.03 0.46 12.36
N LEU A 120 5.41 1.61 12.57
CA LEU A 120 6.07 2.89 12.68
C LEU A 120 6.20 3.33 14.14
N ALA A 121 7.29 4.02 14.45
CA ALA A 121 7.42 4.70 15.73
C ALA A 121 6.26 5.70 15.91
N PRO A 122 5.67 5.84 17.12
CA PRO A 122 4.51 6.70 17.33
C PRO A 122 4.69 8.14 16.83
N ALA A 123 5.89 8.71 16.99
CA ALA A 123 6.21 10.05 16.49
C ALA A 123 6.15 10.15 14.95
N VAL A 124 6.70 9.15 14.25
CA VAL A 124 6.65 9.09 12.77
C VAL A 124 5.22 8.92 12.29
N PHE A 125 4.45 8.04 12.94
CA PHE A 125 3.04 7.84 12.61
C PHE A 125 2.22 9.14 12.79
N LYS A 126 2.47 9.88 13.88
CA LYS A 126 1.79 11.15 14.14
C LYS A 126 2.17 12.27 13.17
N ALA A 127 3.44 12.34 12.76
CA ALA A 127 3.87 13.26 11.72
C ALA A 127 3.18 12.96 10.38
N LEU A 128 3.15 11.68 9.98
CA LEU A 128 2.45 11.25 8.77
C LEU A 128 0.95 11.57 8.82
N GLU A 129 0.32 11.40 9.98
CA GLU A 129 -1.10 11.74 10.18
C GLU A 129 -1.37 13.23 10.01
N ALA A 130 -0.54 14.10 10.60
CA ALA A 130 -0.68 15.55 10.44
C ALA A 130 -0.51 15.98 8.96
N ASP A 131 0.49 15.44 8.28
CA ASP A 131 0.78 15.78 6.89
C ASP A 131 -0.25 15.19 5.92
N ALA A 132 -0.75 13.98 6.15
CA ALA A 132 -1.80 13.37 5.35
C ALA A 132 -3.12 14.16 5.46
N LEU A 133 -3.50 14.59 6.67
CA LEU A 133 -4.68 15.43 6.89
C LEU A 133 -4.54 16.81 6.25
N SER A 134 -3.30 17.31 6.11
CA SER A 134 -2.98 18.57 5.45
C SER A 134 -2.77 18.44 3.93
N GLY A 135 -2.95 17.24 3.36
CA GLY A 135 -2.73 16.97 1.93
C GLY A 135 -1.26 16.92 1.50
N LEU A 136 -0.32 16.97 2.46
CA LEU A 136 1.13 16.96 2.24
C LEU A 136 1.73 15.56 2.15
N ALA A 137 0.96 14.51 2.47
CA ALA A 137 1.39 13.11 2.35
C ALA A 137 0.39 12.32 1.49
N GLN A 138 0.70 12.21 0.19
CA GLN A 138 -0.12 11.44 -0.78
C GLN A 138 0.66 10.30 -1.43
N GLU A 139 1.97 10.49 -1.57
CA GLU A 139 2.92 9.46 -1.99
C GLU A 139 3.87 9.18 -0.83
N LEU A 140 4.26 7.90 -0.70
CA LEU A 140 5.16 7.44 0.35
C LEU A 140 6.21 6.51 -0.26
N SER A 141 7.46 6.68 0.14
CA SER A 141 8.55 5.78 -0.22
C SER A 141 9.22 5.28 1.05
N LEU A 142 9.60 4.00 1.06
CA LEU A 142 10.38 3.43 2.14
C LEU A 142 11.49 2.54 1.59
N SER A 143 12.60 2.47 2.32
CA SER A 143 13.67 1.50 2.11
C SER A 143 13.86 0.65 3.36
N ALA A 144 14.16 -0.64 3.17
CA ALA A 144 14.32 -1.57 4.27
C ALA A 144 15.41 -2.61 4.00
N THR A 145 16.11 -3.00 5.06
CA THR A 145 16.90 -4.23 5.07
C THR A 145 15.99 -5.39 5.43
N THR A 146 15.89 -6.39 4.56
CA THR A 146 14.90 -7.47 4.69
C THR A 146 15.56 -8.84 4.61
N SER A 147 14.83 -9.85 5.07
CA SER A 147 15.17 -11.27 4.89
C SER A 147 14.69 -11.83 3.54
N LEU A 148 14.39 -10.97 2.56
CA LEU A 148 14.02 -11.41 1.21
C LEU A 148 15.21 -12.07 0.53
N TRP A 149 14.90 -12.99 -0.36
CA TRP A 149 15.87 -13.69 -1.18
C TRP A 149 16.03 -12.99 -2.52
N ILE A 150 17.21 -13.09 -3.11
CA ILE A 150 17.47 -12.73 -4.51
C ILE A 150 17.99 -13.97 -5.23
N ARG A 151 17.94 -14.01 -6.56
CA ARG A 151 18.60 -15.10 -7.29
C ARG A 151 20.10 -14.99 -7.12
N GLU A 152 20.78 -16.14 -7.06
CA GLU A 152 22.23 -16.18 -6.92
C GLU A 152 22.96 -15.47 -8.08
N GLU A 153 22.40 -15.55 -9.30
CA GLU A 153 22.89 -14.85 -10.49
C GLU A 153 22.86 -13.32 -10.38
N ASP A 154 21.96 -12.78 -9.54
CA ASP A 154 21.78 -11.34 -9.37
C ASP A 154 22.65 -10.75 -8.26
N ARG A 155 23.32 -11.60 -7.47
CA ARG A 155 24.17 -11.17 -6.35
C ARG A 155 25.25 -10.16 -6.78
N GLY A 156 25.83 -10.36 -7.96
CA GLY A 156 26.91 -9.54 -8.50
C GLY A 156 26.47 -8.26 -9.21
N ARG A 157 25.16 -7.99 -9.33
CA ARG A 157 24.65 -6.76 -9.97
C ARG A 157 25.07 -5.52 -9.21
N ARG A 158 25.12 -4.36 -9.86
CA ARG A 158 25.46 -3.11 -9.16
C ARG A 158 24.30 -2.66 -8.27
N GLU A 159 24.58 -1.76 -7.34
CA GLU A 159 23.53 -1.08 -6.58
C GLU A 159 22.73 -0.18 -7.53
N GLY A 160 21.40 -0.18 -7.41
CA GLY A 160 20.49 0.55 -8.30
C GLY A 160 20.15 -0.16 -9.61
N GLU A 161 20.76 -1.31 -9.91
CA GLU A 161 20.29 -2.16 -11.01
C GLU A 161 19.02 -2.92 -10.58
N PRO A 162 17.97 -2.97 -11.43
CA PRO A 162 16.73 -3.64 -11.07
C PRO A 162 16.94 -5.12 -10.74
N ILE A 163 16.36 -5.59 -9.64
CA ILE A 163 16.42 -7.00 -9.22
C ILE A 163 15.08 -7.47 -8.65
N ASP A 164 14.80 -8.75 -8.86
CA ASP A 164 13.62 -9.37 -8.28
C ASP A 164 13.90 -9.89 -6.87
N TRP A 165 12.92 -9.70 -6.00
CA TRP A 165 12.95 -10.09 -4.61
C TRP A 165 11.96 -11.24 -4.37
N TYR A 166 12.40 -12.25 -3.64
CA TYR A 166 11.68 -13.49 -3.46
C TYR A 166 11.36 -13.72 -2.00
N LEU A 167 10.08 -13.98 -1.73
CA LEU A 167 9.67 -14.60 -0.48
C LEU A 167 10.11 -16.06 -0.49
N GLY A 168 10.68 -16.49 0.64
CA GLY A 168 11.07 -17.88 0.85
C GLY A 168 9.87 -18.79 0.94
N LEU A 169 10.13 -20.09 0.98
CA LEU A 169 9.14 -21.12 1.23
C LEU A 169 9.38 -21.74 2.61
N ASP A 170 8.35 -22.35 3.19
CA ASP A 170 8.50 -23.23 4.35
C ASP A 170 9.30 -24.49 3.99
N GLY A 171 9.71 -25.28 4.99
CA GLY A 171 10.56 -26.47 4.77
C GLY A 171 9.93 -27.52 3.85
N ASP A 172 8.60 -27.59 3.82
CA ASP A 172 7.82 -28.49 2.97
C ASP A 172 7.54 -27.92 1.56
N GLY A 173 7.95 -26.68 1.30
CA GLY A 173 7.76 -25.96 0.03
C GLY A 173 6.29 -25.70 -0.33
N ARG A 174 5.38 -25.78 0.65
CA ARG A 174 3.93 -25.67 0.44
C ARG A 174 3.41 -24.26 0.65
N ALA A 175 4.01 -23.53 1.60
CA ALA A 175 3.59 -22.19 1.96
C ALA A 175 4.73 -21.20 1.76
N THR A 176 4.37 -19.99 1.34
CA THR A 176 5.30 -18.87 1.30
C THR A 176 5.56 -18.38 2.71
N GLN A 177 6.83 -18.28 3.10
CA GLN A 177 7.23 -17.72 4.37
C GLN A 177 7.26 -16.18 4.28
N PRO A 178 6.61 -15.47 5.23
CA PRO A 178 6.71 -14.02 5.28
C PRO A 178 8.15 -13.56 5.50
N ALA A 179 8.57 -12.54 4.76
CA ALA A 179 9.83 -11.85 5.00
C ALA A 179 9.65 -10.75 6.05
N ARG A 180 10.70 -10.52 6.83
CA ARG A 180 10.76 -9.45 7.84
C ARG A 180 11.96 -8.56 7.58
N GLY A 181 11.84 -7.31 7.98
CA GLY A 181 12.91 -6.35 7.81
C GLY A 181 12.79 -5.15 8.73
N PHE A 182 13.83 -4.33 8.70
CA PHE A 182 13.89 -3.05 9.38
C PHE A 182 13.83 -1.94 8.33
N ILE A 183 12.89 -1.02 8.52
CA ILE A 183 12.80 0.18 7.67
C ILE A 183 13.90 1.13 8.09
N GLU A 184 14.67 1.58 7.11
CA GLU A 184 15.79 2.50 7.32
C GLU A 184 15.41 3.93 6.99
N THR A 185 14.71 4.11 5.87
CA THR A 185 14.18 5.40 5.47
C THR A 185 12.69 5.28 5.16
N ILE A 186 11.95 6.32 5.53
CA ILE A 186 10.55 6.50 5.17
C ILE A 186 10.35 7.99 4.89
N GLU A 187 9.82 8.28 3.71
CA GLU A 187 9.61 9.63 3.21
C GLU A 187 8.22 9.71 2.61
N TRP A 188 7.59 10.88 2.70
CA TRP A 188 6.31 11.15 2.06
C TRP A 188 6.28 12.55 1.48
N ARG A 189 5.48 12.72 0.44
CA ARG A 189 5.36 13.98 -0.28
C ARG A 189 3.95 14.22 -0.80
N PRO A 190 3.60 15.48 -1.11
CA PRO A 190 2.39 15.78 -1.87
C PRO A 190 2.47 15.11 -3.24
N ARG A 191 1.32 14.70 -3.79
CA ARG A 191 1.30 14.24 -5.19
C ARG A 191 1.70 15.42 -6.07
N PRO A 192 2.62 15.25 -7.03
CA PRO A 192 2.90 16.30 -8.01
C PRO A 192 1.58 16.68 -8.68
N LEU A 193 1.20 17.97 -8.58
CA LEU A 193 0.11 18.48 -9.40
C LEU A 193 0.48 18.15 -10.85
N PRO A 194 -0.45 17.59 -11.66
CA PRO A 194 -0.19 17.47 -13.08
C PRO A 194 0.19 18.87 -13.55
N VAL A 195 1.43 19.02 -14.03
CA VAL A 195 1.89 20.27 -14.61
C VAL A 195 0.83 20.63 -15.62
N ALA A 196 0.07 21.70 -15.36
CA ALA A 196 -0.85 22.23 -16.34
C ALA A 196 0.02 22.42 -17.58
N VAL A 197 -0.25 21.60 -18.61
CA VAL A 197 0.40 21.74 -19.90
C VAL A 197 0.25 23.20 -20.23
N GLU A 198 1.38 23.90 -20.23
CA GLU A 198 1.47 25.31 -20.56
C GLU A 198 0.76 25.42 -21.91
N ILE A 199 -0.43 26.02 -21.88
CA ILE A 199 -1.22 26.20 -23.09
C ILE A 199 -0.31 26.98 -24.01
N ALA A 200 0.08 26.34 -25.12
CA ALA A 200 0.90 26.96 -26.15
C ALA A 200 0.35 28.38 -26.39
N PRO A 201 1.22 29.40 -26.48
CA PRO A 201 0.77 30.78 -26.55
C PRO A 201 -0.22 30.91 -27.72
N ALA A 202 -1.46 31.27 -27.37
CA ALA A 202 -2.50 31.49 -28.34
C ALA A 202 -2.00 32.51 -29.38
N PRO A 203 -2.22 32.28 -30.69
CA PRO A 203 -1.90 33.29 -31.69
C PRO A 203 -2.74 34.56 -31.44
N ALA A 204 -2.12 35.70 -31.70
CA ALA A 204 -2.58 37.06 -31.43
C ALA A 204 -4.01 37.37 -31.95
N PRO A 205 -4.70 38.38 -31.37
CA PRO A 205 -6.13 38.57 -31.53
C PRO A 205 -6.50 39.20 -32.88
N VAL A 206 -7.60 38.72 -33.46
CA VAL A 206 -8.29 39.35 -34.60
C VAL A 206 -9.57 39.99 -34.05
N PRO A 207 -9.94 41.24 -34.44
CA PRO A 207 -10.94 42.01 -33.71
C PRO A 207 -12.38 41.57 -34.00
N ASP A 208 -13.17 41.67 -32.93
CA ASP A 208 -14.61 41.52 -32.70
C ASP A 208 -15.56 41.32 -33.89
N ALA A 209 -16.34 40.24 -33.78
CA ALA A 209 -17.73 40.21 -34.20
C ALA A 209 -18.57 39.70 -33.03
N VAL A 210 -19.36 40.61 -32.46
CA VAL A 210 -20.36 40.36 -31.42
C VAL A 210 -21.35 39.31 -31.91
N HIS A 211 -21.45 38.18 -31.19
CA HIS A 211 -22.65 37.34 -31.16
C HIS A 211 -22.85 36.89 -29.72
N GLU A 212 -23.87 37.47 -29.08
CA GLU A 212 -24.51 36.92 -27.90
C GLU A 212 -25.10 35.55 -28.29
N ALA A 213 -24.53 34.49 -27.74
CA ALA A 213 -25.17 33.18 -27.68
C ALA A 213 -25.08 32.72 -26.22
N GLU A 214 -26.21 32.85 -25.56
CA GLU A 214 -26.55 32.31 -24.25
C GLU A 214 -26.47 30.77 -24.35
N GLU A 215 -25.29 30.20 -24.08
CA GLU A 215 -25.12 28.74 -23.98
C GLU A 215 -25.10 28.33 -22.51
N ASP A 216 -26.27 27.84 -22.11
CA ASP A 216 -26.62 27.05 -20.94
C ASP A 216 -25.51 26.05 -20.57
N TRP A 217 -24.69 26.40 -19.58
CA TRP A 217 -23.69 25.50 -19.01
C TRP A 217 -24.41 24.36 -18.27
N PRO A 218 -24.13 23.08 -18.57
CA PRO A 218 -24.75 21.98 -17.86
C PRO A 218 -24.35 22.01 -16.37
N GLU A 219 -25.36 21.96 -15.49
CA GLU A 219 -25.23 21.93 -14.02
C GLU A 219 -24.02 21.08 -13.59
N THR A 220 -23.01 21.74 -13.03
CA THR A 220 -21.76 21.09 -12.62
C THR A 220 -22.01 20.07 -11.50
N ALA A 221 -21.27 18.96 -11.50
CA ALA A 221 -21.39 17.86 -10.52
C ALA A 221 -21.31 18.31 -9.03
N ALA A 222 -20.78 19.52 -8.77
CA ALA A 222 -20.76 20.15 -7.46
C ALA A 222 -22.16 20.54 -6.95
N GLU A 223 -23.08 20.97 -7.82
CA GLU A 223 -24.47 21.28 -7.45
C GLU A 223 -25.29 20.00 -7.20
N GLN A 224 -25.00 18.92 -7.93
CA GLN A 224 -25.62 17.61 -7.68
C GLN A 224 -25.16 17.02 -6.33
N LEU A 225 -23.88 17.17 -5.97
CA LEU A 225 -23.37 16.80 -4.64
C LEU A 225 -24.00 17.63 -3.51
N GLY A 226 -24.23 18.93 -3.74
CA GLY A 226 -24.95 19.80 -2.81
C GLY A 226 -26.42 19.39 -2.60
N LYS A 227 -27.14 19.07 -3.68
CA LYS A 227 -28.52 18.59 -3.65
C LYS A 227 -28.64 17.22 -2.94
N ILE A 228 -27.69 16.30 -3.13
CA ILE A 228 -27.65 14.98 -2.45
C ILE A 228 -27.36 15.12 -0.95
N ASN A 229 -26.41 15.98 -0.57
CA ASN A 229 -26.08 16.21 0.84
C ASN A 229 -27.25 16.87 1.59
N GLY A 230 -28.03 17.73 0.90
CA GLY A 230 -29.26 18.33 1.43
C GLY A 230 -30.39 17.32 1.62
N SER A 231 -30.65 16.44 0.63
CA SER A 231 -31.73 15.46 0.71
C SER A 231 -31.47 14.36 1.75
N LEU A 232 -30.22 13.95 1.92
CA LEU A 232 -29.81 12.99 2.95
C LEU A 232 -30.04 13.55 4.36
N ARG A 233 -29.74 14.85 4.55
CA ARG A 233 -29.96 15.53 5.84
C ARG A 233 -31.46 15.56 6.19
N LEU A 234 -32.33 15.80 5.21
CA LEU A 234 -33.77 15.81 5.40
C LEU A 234 -34.33 14.40 5.69
N LEU A 235 -33.82 13.38 4.99
CA LEU A 235 -34.17 11.97 5.22
C LEU A 235 -33.79 11.52 6.64
N LEU A 236 -32.58 11.85 7.09
CA LEU A 236 -32.13 11.53 8.46
C LEU A 236 -32.99 12.22 9.53
N LEU A 237 -33.40 13.47 9.27
CA LEU A 237 -34.25 14.23 10.18
C LEU A 237 -35.66 13.63 10.26
N MET A 238 -36.22 13.19 9.13
CA MET A 238 -37.51 12.48 9.10
C MET A 238 -37.44 11.13 9.82
N LEU A 239 -36.36 10.36 9.63
CA LEU A 239 -36.15 9.08 10.30
C LEU A 239 -36.03 9.25 11.82
N ALA A 240 -35.28 10.26 12.27
CA ALA A 240 -35.17 10.60 13.67
C ALA A 240 -36.53 10.97 14.28
N PHE A 241 -37.34 11.74 13.55
CA PHE A 241 -38.67 12.12 14.01
C PHE A 241 -39.62 10.92 14.10
N LEU A 242 -39.54 9.99 13.14
CA LEU A 242 -40.33 8.75 13.16
C LEU A 242 -39.96 7.87 14.35
N LEU A 243 -38.65 7.74 14.65
CA LEU A 243 -38.16 7.01 15.80
C LEU A 243 -38.63 7.63 17.13
N ILE A 244 -38.67 8.96 17.22
CA ILE A 244 -39.21 9.67 18.38
C ILE A 244 -40.72 9.38 18.55
N ILE A 245 -41.49 9.41 17.46
CA ILE A 245 -42.94 9.10 17.51
C ILE A 245 -43.18 7.66 17.95
N VAL A 246 -42.40 6.70 17.45
CA VAL A 246 -42.50 5.29 17.84
C VAL A 246 -42.10 5.10 19.31
N ALA A 247 -41.10 5.82 19.80
CA ALA A 247 -40.66 5.74 21.19
C ALA A 247 -41.62 6.40 22.20
N ILE A 248 -42.49 7.31 21.75
CA ILE A 248 -43.48 8.01 22.58
C ILE A 248 -44.81 7.24 22.65
N LYS A 249 -44.99 6.19 21.84
CA LYS A 249 -46.19 5.34 21.83
C LYS A 249 -45.96 4.04 22.58
#